data_AF-A0A834WRR2-F1
#
_entry.id   AF-A0A834WRR2-F1
#
_cell.length_a   1.000
_cell.length_b   1.000
_cell.length_c   1.000
_cell.angle_alpha   90.00
_cell.angle_beta   90.00
_cell.angle_gamma   90.00
#
_symmetry.space_group_name_H-M   'P 1'
#
loop_
_entity.id
_entity.type
_entity.pdbx_description
1 polymer ?
#
loop_
_entity_poly.entity_id
_entity_poly.type
_entity_poly.pdbx_seq_one_letter_code
_entity_poly.pdbx_strand_id
1 'polypeptide(L)'
;MSSKTISPSLPQTEPELSIQSFHQCSSFISIKLSTNNLLLWRNQITPLVRSLGVLHHLTSGEKPTEEIKGDAEKSSPNPNYQKWVTNDGLLTSWLLGTMKEEVLTMINGDTAYEIWTSIEEQLLPATVEKARWLKNMFMTIKKGSRSLEEYLREFKSICDNLAAIKESVSDQDKVFQFAHGLGPRYESFRVAMLTKTLRNMKTAPHMEINQDMKIAPHMEINQGADMKAKVNHNVDLKTAEYKEMNSTNLGKYKGSTTNAI
;
A
#
# COMPACT_ATOMS: atom_id res chain seq x y z
N MET A 1 26.15 26.95 20.73
CA MET A 1 25.12 27.04 19.68
C MET A 1 24.07 25.99 19.99
N SER A 2 22.93 26.42 20.54
CA SER A 2 21.86 25.51 20.98
C SER A 2 21.12 24.91 19.78
N SER A 3 21.12 23.59 19.70
CA SER A 3 20.31 22.84 18.75
C SER A 3 18.84 22.95 19.14
N LYS A 4 18.08 23.74 18.38
CA LYS A 4 16.60 23.70 18.41
C LYS A 4 16.17 22.38 17.76
N THR A 5 15.77 21.42 18.59
CA THR A 5 14.98 20.28 18.14
C THR A 5 13.62 20.81 17.69
N ILE A 6 13.39 20.88 16.38
CA ILE A 6 12.09 21.19 15.81
C ILE A 6 11.27 19.91 15.88
N SER A 7 10.50 19.74 16.94
CA SER A 7 9.42 18.74 16.99
C SER A 7 8.38 19.09 15.93
N PRO A 8 7.84 18.12 15.18
CA PRO A 8 6.74 18.39 14.25
C PRO A 8 5.52 18.78 15.09
N SER A 9 5.08 20.03 14.96
CA SER A 9 3.93 20.55 15.69
C SER A 9 2.65 19.93 15.13
N LEU A 10 1.88 19.25 15.98
CA LEU A 10 0.47 18.88 15.72
C LEU A 10 -0.31 20.09 15.18
N PRO A 11 -1.33 19.88 14.33
CA PRO A 11 -2.20 20.95 13.85
C PRO A 11 -2.73 21.75 15.05
N GLN A 12 -2.45 23.04 15.06
CA GLN A 12 -2.65 23.95 16.21
C GLN A 12 -4.12 24.17 16.57
N THR A 13 -5.07 23.54 15.87
CA THR A 13 -6.50 23.65 16.17
C THR A 13 -7.21 22.38 15.76
N GLU A 14 -7.54 21.56 16.75
CA GLU A 14 -8.34 20.37 16.55
C GLU A 14 -9.83 20.75 16.40
N PRO A 15 -10.55 20.20 15.40
CA PRO A 15 -11.97 20.48 15.24
C PRO A 15 -12.74 19.93 16.44
N GLU A 16 -13.80 20.63 16.85
CA GLU A 16 -14.69 20.12 17.90
C GLU A 16 -15.82 19.35 17.22
N LEU A 17 -15.72 18.02 17.23
CA LEU A 17 -16.73 17.15 16.64
C LEU A 17 -17.82 16.81 17.66
N SER A 18 -19.01 16.53 17.15
CA SER A 18 -20.15 16.09 17.94
C SER A 18 -20.67 14.75 17.45
N ILE A 19 -21.50 14.10 18.24
CA ILE A 19 -22.25 12.89 17.84
C ILE A 19 -23.00 13.13 16.51
N GLN A 20 -23.54 14.34 16.31
CA GLN A 20 -24.26 14.71 15.08
C GLN A 20 -23.37 14.70 13.83
N SER A 21 -22.10 15.12 13.96
CA SER A 21 -21.12 15.10 12.86
C SER A 21 -20.93 13.68 12.31
N PHE A 22 -20.90 12.68 13.20
CA PHE A 22 -20.76 11.28 12.83
C PHE A 22 -22.08 10.65 12.36
N HIS A 23 -23.24 11.04 12.90
CA HIS A 23 -24.55 10.62 12.36
C HIS A 23 -24.73 10.98 10.89
N GLN A 24 -24.32 12.19 10.50
CA GLN A 24 -24.35 12.61 9.10
C GLN A 24 -23.44 11.72 8.24
N CYS A 25 -22.23 11.44 8.72
CA CYS A 25 -21.29 10.56 8.02
C CYS A 25 -21.82 9.13 7.85
N SER A 26 -22.49 8.57 8.88
CA SER A 26 -23.10 7.25 8.84
C SER A 26 -24.12 7.09 7.71
N SER A 27 -24.84 8.16 7.34
CA SER A 27 -25.83 8.11 6.26
C SER A 27 -25.21 7.91 4.87
N PHE A 28 -23.92 8.23 4.71
CA PHE A 28 -23.19 8.02 3.45
C PHE A 28 -22.56 6.64 3.35
N ILE A 29 -22.59 5.85 4.43
CA ILE A 29 -21.99 4.53 4.45
C ILE A 29 -23.04 3.49 4.06
N SER A 30 -22.86 2.93 2.87
CA SER A 30 -23.73 1.86 2.35
C SER A 30 -23.17 0.46 2.61
N ILE A 31 -21.87 0.35 2.90
CA ILE A 31 -21.18 -0.93 3.06
C ILE A 31 -20.63 -1.03 4.47
N LYS A 32 -21.07 -2.04 5.23
CA LYS A 32 -20.42 -2.41 6.49
C LYS A 32 -19.19 -3.28 6.24
N LEU A 33 -18.12 -3.04 7.00
CA LEU A 33 -16.88 -3.80 6.91
C LEU A 33 -17.13 -5.27 7.21
N SER A 34 -16.60 -6.12 6.34
CA SER A 34 -16.58 -7.57 6.43
C SER A 34 -15.20 -8.06 6.01
N THR A 35 -14.92 -9.33 6.26
CA THR A 35 -13.68 -10.02 5.86
C THR A 35 -13.31 -9.91 4.38
N ASN A 36 -14.28 -9.58 3.51
CA ASN A 36 -14.15 -9.68 2.06
C ASN A 36 -14.23 -8.34 1.31
N ASN A 37 -14.44 -7.22 2.02
CA ASN A 37 -14.76 -5.94 1.40
C ASN A 37 -13.94 -4.75 1.94
N LEU A 38 -12.79 -5.02 2.58
CA LEU A 38 -11.92 -4.01 3.20
C LEU A 38 -11.72 -2.77 2.32
N LEU A 39 -11.35 -2.96 1.05
CA LEU A 39 -11.05 -1.83 0.16
C LEU A 39 -12.28 -1.00 -0.20
N LEU A 40 -13.44 -1.63 -0.38
CA LEU A 40 -14.69 -0.93 -0.65
C LEU A 40 -15.13 -0.11 0.57
N TRP A 41 -15.05 -0.69 1.75
CA TRP A 41 -15.35 0.00 3.01
C TRP A 41 -14.38 1.16 3.26
N ARG A 42 -13.08 0.93 3.14
CA ARG A 42 -12.03 1.96 3.30
C ARG A 42 -12.26 3.15 2.36
N ASN A 43 -12.73 2.91 1.14
CA ASN A 43 -13.02 3.97 0.17
C ASN A 43 -14.19 4.88 0.60
N GLN A 44 -15.12 4.40 1.43
CA GLN A 44 -16.20 5.22 1.99
C GLN A 44 -15.73 5.97 3.24
N ILE A 45 -14.98 5.31 4.12
CA ILE A 45 -14.54 5.88 5.40
C ILE A 45 -13.50 6.97 5.23
N THR A 46 -12.41 6.70 4.48
CA THR A 46 -11.26 7.61 4.44
C THR A 46 -11.60 9.04 3.98
N PRO A 47 -12.44 9.27 2.95
CA PRO A 47 -12.84 10.61 2.57
C PRO A 47 -13.66 11.35 3.64
N LEU A 48 -14.55 10.64 4.35
CA LEU A 48 -15.38 11.22 5.41
C LEU A 48 -14.54 11.63 6.61
N VAL A 49 -13.62 10.76 7.06
CA VAL A 49 -12.68 11.08 8.15
C VAL A 49 -11.79 12.26 7.77
N ARG A 50 -11.36 12.33 6.50
CA ARG A 50 -10.59 13.47 5.98
C ARG A 50 -11.41 14.76 6.00
N SER A 51 -12.69 14.73 5.60
CA SER A 51 -13.54 15.92 5.62
C SER A 51 -13.85 16.42 7.03
N LEU A 52 -13.80 15.53 8.03
CA LEU A 52 -13.93 15.89 9.45
C LEU A 52 -12.63 16.44 10.05
N GLY A 53 -11.50 16.43 9.32
CA GLY A 53 -10.21 16.94 9.81
C GLY A 53 -9.47 16.01 10.78
N VAL A 54 -9.97 14.80 11.02
CA VAL A 54 -9.45 13.86 12.03
C VAL A 54 -8.69 12.67 11.42
N LEU A 55 -8.22 12.79 10.16
CA LEU A 55 -7.47 11.72 9.49
C LEU A 55 -6.21 11.29 10.26
N HIS A 56 -5.59 12.22 10.98
CA HIS A 56 -4.39 11.97 11.77
C HIS A 56 -4.61 10.94 12.90
N HIS A 57 -5.83 10.83 13.43
CA HIS A 57 -6.19 9.77 14.38
C HIS A 57 -6.06 8.37 13.80
N LEU A 58 -6.18 8.20 12.48
CA LEU A 58 -6.00 6.90 11.82
C LEU A 58 -4.55 6.60 11.44
N THR A 59 -3.69 7.63 11.33
CA THR A 59 -2.37 7.48 10.70
C THR A 59 -1.19 7.59 11.65
N SER A 60 -1.27 8.43 12.68
CA SER A 60 -0.13 8.66 13.59
C SER A 60 -0.43 8.25 15.04
N GLY A 61 -1.70 8.29 15.47
CA GLY A 61 -2.06 8.04 16.87
C GLY A 61 -1.41 9.03 17.86
N GLU A 62 -0.79 10.09 17.36
CA GLU A 62 -0.12 11.10 18.17
C GLU A 62 -1.15 11.90 18.93
N LYS A 63 -1.11 11.80 20.27
CA LYS A 63 -1.97 12.55 21.18
C LYS A 63 -1.23 13.75 21.78
N PRO A 64 -1.91 14.90 21.98
CA PRO A 64 -1.36 16.02 22.72
C PRO A 64 -0.96 15.63 24.15
N THR A 65 -0.02 16.36 24.76
CA THR A 65 0.31 16.17 26.18
C THR A 65 -0.89 16.53 27.06
N GLU A 66 -1.11 15.79 28.15
CA GLU A 66 -2.24 16.04 29.05
C GLU A 66 -2.14 17.41 29.76
N GLU A 67 -0.91 17.87 29.98
CA GLU A 67 -0.63 19.13 30.64
C GLU A 67 0.30 20.01 29.79
N ILE A 68 0.19 21.32 29.99
CA ILE A 68 1.05 22.35 29.42
C ILE A 68 1.84 22.98 30.56
N LYS A 69 3.17 23.09 30.41
CA LYS A 69 4.03 23.82 31.35
C LYS A 69 3.91 25.32 31.09
N GLY A 70 3.39 26.07 32.05
CA GLY A 70 3.40 27.54 32.01
C GLY A 70 4.76 28.13 32.40
N ASP A 71 4.93 29.44 32.19
CA ASP A 71 6.17 30.22 32.46
C ASP A 71 6.66 30.18 33.93
N ALA A 72 5.86 29.63 34.86
CA ALA A 72 6.12 29.64 36.30
C ALA A 72 6.02 28.25 36.95
N GLU A 73 6.44 27.17 36.25
CA GLU A 73 6.43 25.77 36.73
C GLU A 73 5.07 25.19 37.16
N LYS A 74 3.98 25.96 37.08
CA LYS A 74 2.63 25.43 37.25
C LYS A 74 2.17 24.71 35.99
N SER A 75 1.85 23.44 36.15
CA SER A 75 1.19 22.62 35.14
C SER A 75 -0.29 23.00 35.04
N SER A 76 -0.80 23.18 33.82
CA SER A 76 -2.23 23.39 33.57
C SER A 76 -2.77 22.35 32.57
N PRO A 77 -4.02 21.88 32.71
CA PRO A 77 -4.61 20.94 31.76
C PRO A 77 -4.57 21.45 30.31
N ASN A 78 -4.22 20.59 29.37
CA ASN A 78 -4.20 20.92 27.95
C ASN A 78 -5.62 20.78 27.35
N PRO A 79 -6.29 21.87 26.93
CA PRO A 79 -7.60 21.78 26.31
C PRO A 79 -7.59 20.98 24.99
N ASN A 80 -6.46 20.94 24.27
CA ASN A 80 -6.34 20.13 23.05
C ASN A 80 -6.31 18.63 23.36
N TYR A 81 -5.82 18.22 24.53
CA TYR A 81 -5.87 16.80 24.92
C TYR A 81 -7.31 16.32 25.09
N GLN A 82 -8.16 17.12 25.73
CA GLN A 82 -9.57 16.77 25.92
C GLN A 82 -10.36 16.72 24.60
N LYS A 83 -10.05 17.63 23.66
CA LYS A 83 -10.60 17.59 22.30
C LYS A 83 -10.18 16.31 21.57
N TRP A 84 -8.90 15.96 21.66
CA TRP A 84 -8.35 14.75 21.08
C TRP A 84 -9.04 13.50 21.60
N VAL A 85 -9.15 13.36 22.92
CA VAL A 85 -9.83 12.21 23.55
C VAL A 85 -11.29 12.12 23.10
N THR A 86 -11.98 13.26 23.00
CA THR A 86 -13.38 13.29 22.56
C THR A 86 -13.53 12.86 21.10
N ASN A 87 -12.71 13.42 20.21
CA ASN A 87 -12.73 13.10 18.79
C ASN A 87 -12.34 11.64 18.53
N ASP A 88 -11.32 11.15 19.22
CA ASP A 88 -10.87 9.77 19.11
C ASP A 88 -11.97 8.80 19.56
N GLY A 89 -12.59 9.05 20.72
CA GLY A 89 -13.68 8.20 21.22
C GLY A 89 -14.90 8.18 20.29
N LEU A 90 -15.26 9.32 19.70
CA LEU A 90 -16.34 9.39 18.72
C LEU A 90 -15.99 8.65 17.42
N LEU A 91 -14.77 8.84 16.92
CA LEU A 91 -14.27 8.17 15.71
C LEU A 91 -14.20 6.66 15.91
N THR A 92 -13.68 6.19 17.04
CA THR A 92 -13.66 4.79 17.47
C THR A 92 -15.07 4.20 17.48
N SER A 93 -16.00 4.83 18.18
CA SER A 93 -17.40 4.38 18.26
C SER A 93 -18.05 4.28 16.87
N TRP A 94 -17.79 5.27 16.02
CA TRP A 94 -18.31 5.30 14.67
C TRP A 94 -17.69 4.21 13.79
N LEU A 95 -16.37 4.02 13.81
CA LEU A 95 -15.68 2.96 13.09
C LEU A 95 -16.27 1.60 13.45
N LEU A 96 -16.38 1.28 14.74
CA LEU A 96 -16.98 0.03 15.22
C LEU A 96 -18.42 -0.15 14.72
N GLY A 97 -19.23 0.92 14.74
CA GLY A 97 -20.61 0.91 14.23
C GLY A 97 -20.73 0.58 12.74
N THR A 98 -19.65 0.76 11.97
CA THR A 98 -19.60 0.46 10.53
C THR A 98 -19.11 -0.95 10.21
N MET A 99 -18.90 -1.80 11.22
CA MET A 99 -18.41 -3.17 11.04
C MET A 99 -19.52 -4.21 11.23
N LYS A 100 -19.30 -5.40 10.66
CA LYS A 100 -20.08 -6.59 11.00
C LYS A 100 -19.47 -7.30 12.22
N GLU A 101 -20.30 -8.10 12.89
CA GLU A 101 -19.91 -8.89 14.06
C GLU A 101 -18.66 -9.73 13.82
N GLU A 102 -18.55 -10.38 12.65
CA GLU A 102 -17.38 -11.20 12.27
C GLU A 102 -16.05 -10.44 12.34
N VAL A 103 -16.06 -9.12 12.09
CA VAL A 103 -14.85 -8.29 12.14
C VAL A 103 -14.63 -7.77 13.55
N LEU A 104 -15.70 -7.38 14.25
CA LEU A 104 -15.64 -6.88 15.63
C LEU A 104 -14.97 -7.89 16.58
N THR A 105 -15.14 -9.19 16.35
CA THR A 105 -14.51 -10.24 17.18
C THR A 105 -13.02 -10.44 16.91
N MET A 106 -12.48 -9.90 15.80
CA MET A 106 -11.08 -10.09 15.39
C MET A 106 -10.20 -8.88 15.70
N ILE A 107 -10.79 -7.69 15.73
CA ILE A 107 -10.05 -6.45 15.94
C ILE A 107 -9.82 -6.16 17.42
N ASN A 108 -8.69 -5.54 17.74
CA ASN A 108 -8.35 -5.11 19.10
C ASN A 108 -7.87 -3.66 19.05
N GLY A 109 -8.07 -2.91 20.15
CA GLY A 109 -7.64 -1.53 20.27
C GLY A 109 -8.67 -0.66 20.96
N ASP A 110 -8.19 0.34 21.70
CA ASP A 110 -9.02 1.29 22.43
C ASP A 110 -9.08 2.65 21.72
N THR A 111 -8.10 2.91 20.85
CA THR A 111 -8.03 4.16 20.05
C THR A 111 -8.38 3.93 18.59
N ALA A 112 -8.75 5.00 17.89
CA ALA A 112 -9.06 4.92 16.46
C ALA A 112 -7.86 4.44 15.64
N TYR A 113 -6.65 4.82 16.06
CA TYR A 113 -5.38 4.37 15.46
C TYR A 113 -5.17 2.86 15.60
N GLU A 114 -5.33 2.33 16.82
CA GLU A 114 -5.15 0.91 17.09
C GLU A 114 -6.18 0.06 16.36
N ILE A 115 -7.44 0.48 16.37
CA ILE A 115 -8.52 -0.18 15.62
C ILE A 115 -8.20 -0.17 14.12
N TRP A 116 -7.81 0.97 13.56
CA TRP A 116 -7.47 1.09 12.15
C TRP A 116 -6.30 0.18 11.76
N THR A 117 -5.25 0.16 12.58
CA THR A 117 -4.08 -0.69 12.39
C THR A 117 -4.46 -2.17 12.48
N SER A 118 -5.26 -2.55 13.48
CA SER A 118 -5.73 -3.93 13.65
C SER A 118 -6.55 -4.41 12.45
N ILE A 119 -7.40 -3.56 11.87
CA ILE A 119 -8.13 -3.89 10.63
C ILE A 119 -7.15 -4.18 9.49
N GLU A 120 -6.13 -3.34 9.30
CA GLU A 120 -5.15 -3.55 8.24
C GLU A 120 -4.36 -4.84 8.45
N GLU A 121 -3.89 -5.11 9.67
CA GLU A 121 -3.14 -6.32 9.99
C GLU A 121 -3.96 -7.60 9.75
N GLN A 122 -5.25 -7.61 10.13
CA GLN A 122 -6.09 -8.80 10.05
C GLN A 122 -6.67 -9.03 8.65
N LEU A 123 -7.02 -7.98 7.90
CA LEU A 123 -7.78 -8.11 6.64
C LEU A 123 -6.97 -7.81 5.37
N LEU A 124 -5.86 -7.07 5.47
CA LEU A 124 -5.05 -6.75 4.29
C LEU A 124 -4.39 -7.98 3.66
N PRO A 125 -3.84 -8.96 4.41
CA PRO A 125 -3.22 -10.15 3.82
C PRO A 125 -4.16 -10.92 2.89
N ALA A 126 -5.37 -11.22 3.36
CA ALA A 126 -6.39 -11.91 2.57
C ALA A 126 -6.83 -11.10 1.34
N THR A 127 -6.92 -9.77 1.49
CA THR A 127 -7.25 -8.86 0.38
C THR A 127 -6.16 -8.90 -0.70
N VAL A 128 -4.89 -8.84 -0.32
CA VAL A 128 -3.74 -8.91 -1.23
C VAL A 128 -3.67 -10.28 -1.91
N GLU A 129 -3.90 -11.36 -1.17
CA GLU A 129 -3.95 -12.71 -1.72
C GLU A 129 -5.08 -12.86 -2.74
N LYS A 130 -6.29 -12.37 -2.43
CA LYS A 130 -7.42 -12.35 -3.35
C LYS A 130 -7.09 -11.56 -4.63
N ALA A 131 -6.44 -10.40 -4.49
CA ALA A 131 -6.01 -9.61 -5.64
C ALA A 131 -5.03 -10.40 -6.53
N ARG A 132 -4.04 -11.05 -5.92
CA ARG A 132 -3.06 -11.90 -6.62
C ARG A 132 -3.73 -13.09 -7.29
N TRP A 133 -4.65 -13.76 -6.60
CA TRP A 133 -5.41 -14.88 -7.13
C TRP A 133 -6.27 -14.47 -8.34
N LEU A 134 -6.98 -13.34 -8.25
CA LEU A 134 -7.76 -12.78 -9.36
C LEU A 134 -6.87 -12.43 -10.56
N LYS A 135 -5.69 -11.83 -10.33
CA LYS A 135 -4.71 -11.54 -11.40
C LYS A 135 -4.23 -12.84 -12.06
N ASN A 136 -3.94 -13.88 -11.28
CA ASN A 136 -3.55 -15.17 -11.83
C ASN A 136 -4.68 -15.82 -12.63
N MET A 137 -5.93 -15.77 -12.15
CA MET A 137 -7.10 -16.24 -12.88
C MET A 137 -7.25 -15.47 -14.20
N PHE A 138 -7.12 -14.15 -14.17
CA PHE A 138 -7.15 -13.32 -15.36
C PHE A 138 -6.10 -13.78 -16.39
N MET A 139 -4.85 -13.95 -15.98
CA MET A 139 -3.75 -14.36 -16.88
C MET A 139 -3.85 -15.80 -17.40
N THR A 140 -4.60 -16.68 -16.72
CA THR A 140 -4.65 -18.11 -17.03
C THR A 140 -6.00 -18.56 -17.61
N ILE A 141 -7.04 -17.73 -17.56
CA ILE A 141 -8.37 -18.09 -18.04
C ILE A 141 -8.34 -18.46 -19.52
N LYS A 142 -8.92 -19.62 -19.84
CA LYS A 142 -9.07 -20.14 -21.21
C LYS A 142 -10.49 -20.64 -21.38
N LYS A 143 -11.04 -20.50 -22.59
CA LYS A 143 -12.33 -21.06 -22.96
C LYS A 143 -12.33 -22.59 -22.80
N GLY A 144 -11.28 -23.25 -23.30
CA GLY A 144 -11.18 -24.71 -23.28
C GLY A 144 -12.40 -25.40 -23.92
N SER A 145 -12.97 -26.36 -23.19
CA SER A 145 -14.19 -27.08 -23.58
C SER A 145 -15.50 -26.32 -23.28
N ARG A 146 -15.45 -25.20 -22.53
CA ARG A 146 -16.63 -24.41 -22.12
C ARG A 146 -17.28 -23.73 -23.31
N SER A 147 -18.54 -23.35 -23.18
CA SER A 147 -19.20 -22.47 -24.16
C SER A 147 -18.54 -21.08 -24.20
N LEU A 148 -18.76 -20.32 -25.28
CA LEU A 148 -18.26 -18.95 -25.37
C LEU A 148 -18.92 -18.04 -24.32
N GLU A 149 -20.19 -18.27 -24.02
CA GLU A 149 -20.95 -17.49 -23.04
C GLU A 149 -20.44 -17.71 -21.61
N GLU A 150 -20.20 -18.96 -21.21
CA GLU A 150 -19.62 -19.28 -19.91
C GLU A 150 -18.24 -18.62 -19.74
N TYR A 151 -17.39 -18.72 -20.78
CA TYR A 151 -16.09 -18.09 -20.79
C TYR A 151 -16.19 -16.56 -20.64
N LEU A 152 -17.08 -15.91 -21.40
CA LEU A 152 -17.29 -14.46 -21.32
C LEU A 152 -17.78 -14.03 -19.94
N ARG A 153 -18.72 -14.76 -19.35
CA ARG A 153 -19.27 -14.47 -18.02
C ARG A 153 -18.21 -14.56 -16.93
N GLU A 154 -17.39 -15.61 -16.95
CA GLU A 154 -16.29 -15.80 -16.00
C GLU A 154 -15.20 -14.73 -16.18
N PHE A 155 -14.81 -14.45 -17.43
CA PHE A 155 -13.86 -13.39 -17.75
C PHE A 155 -14.32 -12.02 -17.23
N LYS A 156 -15.59 -11.68 -17.47
CA LYS A 156 -16.19 -10.44 -16.97
C LYS A 156 -16.20 -10.39 -15.44
N SER A 157 -16.60 -11.48 -14.80
CA SER A 157 -16.61 -11.58 -13.33
C SER A 157 -15.23 -11.32 -12.73
N ILE A 158 -14.16 -11.88 -13.30
CA ILE A 158 -12.78 -11.61 -12.84
C ILE A 158 -12.43 -10.12 -12.99
N CYS A 159 -12.75 -9.52 -14.15
CA CYS A 159 -12.49 -8.09 -14.40
C CYS A 159 -13.25 -7.18 -13.43
N ASP A 160 -14.53 -7.47 -13.17
CA ASP A 160 -15.37 -6.70 -12.25
C ASP A 160 -14.83 -6.82 -10.82
N ASN A 161 -14.42 -8.02 -10.39
CA ASN A 161 -13.84 -8.24 -9.07
C ASN A 161 -12.50 -7.51 -8.89
N LEU A 162 -11.65 -7.51 -9.92
CA LEU A 162 -10.41 -6.73 -9.93
C LEU A 162 -10.68 -5.22 -9.86
N ALA A 163 -11.67 -4.72 -10.61
CA ALA A 163 -12.06 -3.32 -10.57
C ALA A 163 -12.61 -2.92 -9.18
N ALA A 164 -13.41 -3.78 -8.55
CA ALA A 164 -13.97 -3.54 -7.22
C ALA A 164 -12.89 -3.36 -6.13
N ILE A 165 -11.73 -3.99 -6.30
CA ILE A 165 -10.59 -3.86 -5.38
C ILE A 165 -9.54 -2.83 -5.86
N LYS A 166 -9.90 -1.93 -6.80
CA LYS A 166 -9.00 -0.92 -7.39
C LYS A 166 -7.78 -1.47 -8.14
N GLU A 167 -7.86 -2.71 -8.58
CA GLU A 167 -6.85 -3.39 -9.41
C GLU A 167 -7.37 -3.56 -10.85
N SER A 168 -8.06 -2.54 -11.37
CA SER A 168 -8.73 -2.60 -12.67
C SER A 168 -7.75 -2.86 -13.80
N VAL A 169 -8.12 -3.77 -14.69
CA VAL A 169 -7.35 -4.10 -15.88
C VAL A 169 -7.66 -3.12 -17.01
N SER A 170 -6.66 -2.75 -17.82
CA SER A 170 -6.86 -1.88 -18.99
C SER A 170 -7.74 -2.58 -20.04
N ASP A 171 -8.51 -1.81 -20.82
CA ASP A 171 -9.33 -2.42 -21.88
C ASP A 171 -8.48 -3.13 -22.95
N GLN A 172 -7.23 -2.69 -23.14
CA GLN A 172 -6.27 -3.34 -24.03
C GLN A 172 -5.88 -4.72 -23.51
N ASP A 173 -5.51 -4.81 -22.23
CA ASP A 173 -5.15 -6.08 -21.59
C ASP A 173 -6.35 -7.02 -21.55
N LYS A 174 -7.56 -6.48 -21.31
CA LYS A 174 -8.81 -7.27 -21.37
C LYS A 174 -8.98 -7.90 -22.75
N VAL A 175 -8.86 -7.11 -23.82
CA VAL A 175 -9.01 -7.61 -25.19
C VAL A 175 -7.92 -8.62 -25.52
N PHE A 176 -6.67 -8.34 -25.15
CA PHE A 176 -5.54 -9.23 -25.39
C PHE A 176 -5.74 -10.59 -24.71
N GLN A 177 -6.07 -10.57 -23.41
CA GLN A 177 -6.24 -11.78 -22.62
C GLN A 177 -7.48 -12.57 -23.05
N PHE A 178 -8.59 -11.89 -23.35
CA PHE A 178 -9.79 -12.53 -23.89
C PHE A 178 -9.50 -13.23 -25.21
N ALA A 179 -8.87 -12.54 -26.17
CA ALA A 179 -8.49 -13.12 -27.45
C ALA A 179 -7.52 -14.28 -27.29
N HIS A 180 -6.57 -14.20 -26.34
CA HIS A 180 -5.63 -15.28 -26.07
C HIS A 180 -6.35 -16.56 -25.58
N GLY A 181 -7.38 -16.43 -24.75
CA GLY A 181 -8.10 -17.57 -24.16
C GLY A 181 -9.09 -18.30 -25.06
N LEU A 182 -9.46 -17.76 -26.24
CA LEU A 182 -10.46 -18.37 -27.15
C LEU A 182 -9.99 -19.68 -27.81
N GLY A 183 -8.68 -19.85 -27.99
CA GLY A 183 -8.06 -21.03 -28.61
C GLY A 183 -8.16 -21.07 -30.15
N PRO A 184 -7.58 -22.11 -30.79
CA PRO A 184 -7.32 -22.14 -32.24
C PRO A 184 -8.57 -22.13 -33.13
N ARG A 185 -9.72 -22.61 -32.65
CA ARG A 185 -10.98 -22.60 -33.43
C ARG A 185 -11.47 -21.20 -33.77
N TYR A 186 -11.01 -20.19 -33.03
CA TYR A 186 -11.40 -18.80 -33.20
C TYR A 186 -10.28 -17.97 -33.82
N GLU A 187 -9.27 -18.57 -34.47
CA GLU A 187 -8.06 -17.88 -34.92
C GLU A 187 -8.34 -16.63 -35.74
N SER A 188 -9.19 -16.72 -36.76
CA SER A 188 -9.54 -15.56 -37.60
C SER A 188 -10.15 -14.42 -36.78
N PHE A 189 -11.00 -14.75 -35.81
CA PHE A 189 -11.61 -13.77 -34.92
C PHE A 189 -10.59 -13.16 -33.94
N ARG A 190 -9.69 -13.98 -33.38
CA ARG A 190 -8.59 -13.55 -32.51
C ARG A 190 -7.69 -12.56 -33.23
N VAL A 191 -7.25 -12.90 -34.44
CA VAL A 191 -6.39 -12.03 -35.28
C VAL A 191 -7.09 -10.72 -35.59
N ALA A 192 -8.36 -10.74 -36.00
CA ALA A 192 -9.13 -9.53 -36.29
C ALA A 192 -9.25 -8.61 -35.05
N MET A 193 -9.55 -9.18 -33.89
CA MET A 193 -9.70 -8.45 -32.62
C MET A 193 -8.38 -7.81 -32.17
N LEU A 194 -7.27 -8.55 -32.21
CA LEU A 194 -5.94 -8.03 -31.88
C LEU A 194 -5.48 -6.97 -32.88
N THR A 195 -5.67 -7.20 -34.18
CA THR A 195 -5.27 -6.25 -35.24
C THR A 195 -5.99 -4.90 -35.11
N LYS A 196 -7.28 -4.90 -34.76
CA LYS A 196 -8.04 -3.68 -34.49
C LYS A 196 -7.47 -2.93 -33.28
N THR A 197 -7.15 -3.65 -32.21
CA THR A 197 -6.58 -3.09 -30.98
C THR A 197 -5.21 -2.46 -31.22
N LEU A 198 -4.33 -3.16 -31.95
CA LEU A 198 -3.01 -2.64 -32.35
C LEU A 198 -3.10 -1.40 -33.24
N ARG A 199 -4.07 -1.34 -34.16
CA ARG A 199 -4.31 -0.15 -35.00
C ARG A 199 -4.72 1.07 -34.16
N ASN A 200 -5.61 0.87 -33.19
CA ASN A 200 -6.05 1.95 -32.30
C ASN A 200 -4.89 2.52 -31.44
N MET A 201 -3.88 1.70 -31.11
CA MET A 201 -2.68 2.17 -30.40
C MET A 201 -1.78 3.05 -31.27
N LYS A 202 -1.68 2.79 -32.58
CA LYS A 202 -0.91 3.64 -33.50
C LYS A 202 -1.56 5.00 -33.78
N THR A 203 -2.86 5.14 -33.48
CA THR A 203 -3.65 6.37 -33.71
C THR A 203 -3.87 7.20 -32.44
N ALA A 204 -3.45 6.74 -31.25
CA ALA A 204 -3.32 7.64 -30.11
C ALA A 204 -2.21 8.65 -30.45
N PRO A 205 -2.44 9.97 -30.33
CA PRO A 205 -1.43 10.94 -30.70
C PRO A 205 -0.20 10.69 -29.82
N HIS A 206 0.87 10.24 -30.47
CA HIS A 206 2.21 10.32 -29.93
C HIS A 206 2.38 11.75 -29.41
N MET A 207 2.85 11.88 -28.16
CA MET A 207 3.60 13.06 -27.77
C MET A 207 4.56 13.38 -28.92
N GLU A 208 4.43 14.59 -29.48
CA GLU A 208 5.37 15.14 -30.42
C GLU A 208 6.78 14.90 -29.85
N ILE A 209 7.55 14.05 -30.53
CA ILE A 209 8.99 14.05 -30.38
C ILE A 209 9.40 15.37 -31.02
N ASN A 210 9.52 16.41 -30.19
CA ASN A 210 9.98 17.73 -30.60
C ASN A 210 11.26 17.57 -31.41
N GLN A 211 11.15 17.89 -32.70
CA GLN A 211 12.27 18.19 -33.57
C GLN A 211 12.82 19.56 -33.16
N ASP A 212 13.67 19.59 -32.13
CA ASP A 212 14.58 20.71 -31.90
C ASP A 212 16.01 20.18 -31.76
N MET A 213 16.54 19.74 -32.89
CA MET A 213 17.97 19.66 -33.11
C MET A 213 18.51 21.08 -33.33
N LYS A 214 18.85 21.77 -32.24
CA LYS A 214 19.83 22.86 -32.26
C LYS A 214 21.19 22.33 -31.82
N ILE A 215 22.06 22.13 -32.80
CA ILE A 215 23.47 21.85 -32.62
C ILE A 215 24.20 23.19 -32.36
N ALA A 216 24.96 23.28 -31.25
CA ALA A 216 26.33 23.84 -31.14
C ALA A 216 26.70 24.03 -29.64
N PRO A 217 27.99 24.18 -29.26
CA PRO A 217 29.01 23.14 -29.21
C PRO A 217 29.61 22.96 -27.79
N HIS A 218 30.23 21.80 -27.58
CA HIS A 218 31.30 21.42 -26.62
C HIS A 218 31.59 22.31 -25.39
N MET A 219 31.46 21.72 -24.19
CA MET A 219 32.50 21.80 -23.17
C MET A 219 32.56 20.50 -22.35
N GLU A 220 33.79 20.04 -22.12
CA GLU A 220 34.18 18.72 -21.66
C GLU A 220 33.93 18.45 -20.16
N ILE A 221 33.48 17.23 -19.88
CA ILE A 221 34.05 16.24 -18.96
C ILE A 221 34.65 16.76 -17.62
N ASN A 222 33.99 16.46 -16.50
CA ASN A 222 34.66 15.82 -15.35
C ASN A 222 33.68 15.31 -14.29
N GLN A 223 33.39 14.00 -14.30
CA GLN A 223 32.91 13.23 -13.14
C GLN A 223 32.95 11.72 -13.45
N GLY A 224 34.16 11.21 -13.76
CA GLY A 224 34.40 9.81 -14.12
C GLY A 224 35.31 9.02 -13.16
N ALA A 225 35.82 9.64 -12.09
CA ALA A 225 36.84 9.02 -11.23
C ALA A 225 36.33 8.52 -9.86
N ASP A 226 35.21 9.03 -9.33
CA ASP A 226 34.83 8.78 -7.92
C ASP A 226 33.88 7.58 -7.71
N MET A 227 33.30 7.00 -8.77
CA MET A 227 32.45 5.80 -8.66
C MET A 227 33.20 4.47 -8.80
N LYS A 228 34.38 4.44 -9.43
CA LYS A 228 35.17 3.20 -9.56
C LYS A 228 36.00 2.89 -8.30
N ALA A 229 36.40 3.89 -7.52
CA ALA A 229 37.12 3.69 -6.26
C ALA A 229 36.23 3.14 -5.12
N LYS A 230 34.97 3.58 -5.05
CA LYS A 230 34.01 3.13 -4.01
C LYS A 230 33.49 1.70 -4.23
N VAL A 231 33.44 1.23 -5.48
CA VAL A 231 33.03 -0.15 -5.79
C VAL A 231 34.15 -1.15 -5.47
N ASN A 232 35.42 -0.82 -5.76
CA ASN A 232 36.53 -1.72 -5.43
C ASN A 232 36.80 -1.83 -3.92
N HIS A 233 36.69 -0.73 -3.16
CA HIS A 233 36.90 -0.77 -1.70
C HIS A 233 35.85 -1.64 -0.96
N ASN A 234 34.60 -1.66 -1.44
CA ASN A 234 33.53 -2.47 -0.85
C ASN A 234 33.64 -3.98 -1.18
N VAL A 235 34.31 -4.34 -2.28
CA VAL A 235 34.57 -5.73 -2.67
C VAL A 235 35.75 -6.29 -1.86
N ASP A 236 36.77 -5.47 -1.59
CA ASP A 236 37.94 -5.86 -0.79
C ASP A 236 37.59 -6.05 0.70
N LEU A 237 36.71 -5.19 1.26
CA LEU A 237 36.23 -5.33 2.65
C LEU A 237 35.41 -6.61 2.87
N LYS A 238 34.50 -6.95 1.95
CA LYS A 238 33.73 -8.21 2.05
C LYS A 238 34.57 -9.47 1.84
N THR A 239 35.67 -9.37 1.09
CA THR A 239 36.59 -10.51 0.87
C THR A 239 37.53 -10.73 2.05
N ALA A 240 37.84 -9.68 2.83
CA ALA A 240 38.60 -9.76 4.07
C ALA A 240 37.77 -10.38 5.21
N GLU A 241 36.51 -9.95 5.39
CA GLU A 241 35.61 -10.49 6.45
C GLU A 241 35.32 -11.99 6.26
N TYR A 242 35.21 -12.47 5.02
CA TYR A 242 35.01 -13.89 4.73
C TYR A 242 36.25 -14.77 5.00
N LYS A 243 37.47 -14.20 4.96
CA LYS A 243 38.71 -14.93 5.29
C LYS A 243 38.98 -14.98 6.79
N GLU A 244 38.56 -13.95 7.54
CA GLU A 244 38.76 -13.86 8.99
C GLU A 244 37.78 -14.76 9.79
N MET A 245 36.56 -14.97 9.26
CA MET A 245 35.61 -15.95 9.82
C MET A 245 36.06 -17.42 9.64
N ASN A 246 36.81 -17.72 8.58
CA ASN A 246 37.28 -19.09 8.29
C ASN A 246 38.62 -19.45 8.95
N SER A 247 39.45 -18.48 9.32
CA SER A 247 40.68 -18.73 10.11
C SER A 247 40.37 -18.97 11.59
N THR A 248 39.32 -18.34 12.13
CA THR A 248 38.91 -18.48 13.54
C THR A 248 38.31 -19.86 13.86
N ASN A 249 37.76 -20.57 12.87
CA ASN A 249 37.13 -21.88 13.08
C ASN A 249 38.04 -23.11 12.87
N LEU A 250 39.29 -22.94 12.41
CA LEU A 250 40.25 -24.06 12.30
C LEU A 250 41.19 -24.23 13.52
N GLY A 251 41.08 -23.36 14.53
CA GLY A 251 41.92 -23.40 15.74
C GLY A 251 41.39 -24.25 16.90
N LYS A 252 40.18 -24.85 16.81
CA LYS A 252 39.53 -25.54 17.94
C LYS A 252 39.44 -27.07 17.86
N TYR A 253 40.08 -27.70 16.87
CA TYR A 253 40.19 -29.17 16.78
C TYR A 253 41.65 -29.62 16.66
N LYS A 254 42.46 -29.34 17.69
CA LYS A 254 43.68 -30.11 17.96
C LYS A 254 43.85 -30.26 19.46
N GLY A 255 43.77 -31.51 19.93
CA GLY A 255 44.27 -31.91 21.24
C GLY A 255 43.23 -32.46 22.21
N SER A 256 42.91 -33.74 22.12
CA SER A 256 42.82 -34.58 23.32
C SER A 256 43.04 -36.04 22.93
N THR A 257 44.30 -36.42 22.82
CA THR A 257 44.76 -37.80 23.02
C THR A 257 45.40 -37.85 24.40
N THR A 258 44.82 -38.58 25.35
CA THR A 258 45.58 -39.15 26.48
C THR A 258 44.95 -40.47 26.90
N ASN A 259 45.82 -41.47 27.00
CA ASN A 259 45.62 -42.88 27.29
C ASN A 259 45.43 -43.19 28.79
N ALA A 260 45.10 -44.46 29.02
CA ALA A 260 45.43 -45.32 30.17
C ALA A 260 44.48 -45.19 31.38
N ILE A 261 44.04 -46.28 32.04
CA ILE A 261 44.59 -47.64 32.25
C ILE A 261 43.44 -48.66 32.19
#